data_AF-A0A5A4U9J1-F1
#
_entry.id   AF-A0A5A4U9J1-F1
#
_cell.length_a   1.000
_cell.length_b   1.000
_cell.length_c   1.000
_cell.angle_alpha   90.00
_cell.angle_beta   90.00
_cell.angle_gamma   90.00
#
_symmetry.space_group_name_H-M   'P 1'
#
loop_
_entity.id
_entity.type
_entity.pdbx_description
1 polymer ?
#
loop_
_entity_poly.entity_id
_entity_poly.type
_entity_poly.pdbx_seq_one_letter_code
_entity_poly.pdbx_strand_id
1 'polypeptide(L)'
;MISLFAIFSLFLLASLRWKTGNDWTAYYDFYYDATTLSYQSQTYELGFRALVQLCRVLDFDYTGFLFTVTFLQLIGFYFVFLRTKTPALCILLFFSTYYLGYIGTIRQTIAISMCLISLNLYLNNKSKLSFLFVAVSFLFHFSSLVFLLIYFVPKKMKKISFYLLYLAVVIIFSIFIIPVLLDFVFIFFENLPLVKKLHDYYTIKSDLGDQASLIYLWYIKRIIMLFFFYILVRFFIPTYAYLFNLYLLGATIFFVFINVVPMLGLRGAEYFNVFEIILLSLTISSLRVNILSKLLIVLVISLPRLYTAVYNYHPELYIPYYSIFEKSDATRTMY
;
A
#
# COMPACT_ATOMS: atom_id res chain seq x y z
N MET A 1 -1.09 21.22 13.98
CA MET A 1 0.03 20.93 14.91
C MET A 1 0.14 19.44 15.21
N ILE A 2 -0.87 18.81 15.85
CA ILE A 2 -0.84 17.37 16.22
C ILE A 2 -0.52 16.44 15.03
N SER A 3 -1.19 16.61 13.89
CA SER A 3 -0.95 15.75 12.72
C SER A 3 0.43 15.92 12.11
N LEU A 4 1.03 17.11 12.19
CA LEU A 4 2.39 17.35 11.72
C LEU A 4 3.39 16.64 12.64
N PHE A 5 3.19 16.75 13.96
CA PHE A 5 4.00 16.01 14.93
C PHE A 5 3.88 14.49 14.70
N ALA A 6 2.66 13.97 14.53
CA ALA A 6 2.43 12.54 14.33
C ALA A 6 3.11 12.00 13.06
N ILE A 7 2.98 12.69 11.91
CA ILE A 7 3.64 12.23 10.68
C ILE A 7 5.16 12.41 10.74
N PHE A 8 5.64 13.43 11.46
CA PHE A 8 7.06 13.62 11.70
C PHE A 8 7.65 12.51 12.57
N SER A 9 6.92 12.02 13.58
CA SER A 9 7.33 10.83 14.34
C SER A 9 7.46 9.59 13.45
N LEU A 10 6.52 9.39 12.51
CA LEU A 10 6.62 8.31 11.53
C LEU A 10 7.82 8.47 10.61
N PHE A 11 8.07 9.69 10.15
CA PHE A 11 9.24 10.03 9.34
C PHE A 11 10.53 9.64 10.06
N LEU A 12 10.72 10.09 11.30
CA LEU A 12 11.91 9.74 12.10
C LEU A 12 12.05 8.23 12.30
N LEU A 13 10.96 7.53 12.62
CA LEU A 13 10.97 6.07 12.79
C LEU A 13 11.44 5.34 11.52
N ALA A 14 11.11 5.82 10.33
CA ALA A 14 11.47 5.14 9.10
C ALA A 14 12.82 5.59 8.51
N SER A 15 13.20 6.86 8.71
CA SER A 15 14.45 7.42 8.17
C SER A 15 15.67 7.12 9.06
N LEU A 16 15.48 7.00 10.38
CA LEU A 16 16.55 6.69 11.33
C LEU A 16 16.75 5.19 11.53
N ARG A 17 16.12 4.34 10.72
CA ARG A 17 16.23 2.88 10.85
C ARG A 17 17.55 2.36 10.31
N TRP A 18 18.06 1.31 10.94
CA TRP A 18 19.24 0.58 10.49
C TRP A 18 18.93 -0.91 10.42
N LYS A 19 19.38 -1.58 9.35
CA LYS A 19 19.11 -3.00 9.08
C LYS A 19 17.65 -3.45 9.32
N THR A 20 16.64 -2.59 9.13
CA THR A 20 15.25 -2.86 9.57
C THR A 20 14.26 -2.79 8.42
N GLY A 21 13.37 -3.78 8.34
CA GLY A 21 12.34 -3.97 7.31
C GLY A 21 12.78 -4.87 6.15
N ASN A 22 11.79 -5.46 5.46
CA ASN A 22 11.94 -6.56 4.49
C ASN A 22 13.11 -6.42 3.51
N ASP A 23 13.17 -5.32 2.77
CA ASP A 23 14.12 -5.20 1.64
C ASP A 23 15.33 -4.29 1.99
N TRP A 24 15.61 -4.02 3.28
CA TRP A 24 16.63 -3.03 3.65
C TRP A 24 18.02 -3.38 3.10
N THR A 25 18.43 -4.65 3.16
CA THR A 25 19.75 -5.10 2.68
C THR A 25 19.85 -4.96 1.16
N ALA A 26 18.83 -5.42 0.43
CA ALA A 26 18.79 -5.30 -1.02
C ALA A 26 18.90 -3.83 -1.49
N TYR A 27 18.27 -2.89 -0.77
CA TYR A 27 18.40 -1.47 -1.07
C TYR A 27 19.73 -0.86 -0.62
N TYR A 28 20.32 -1.34 0.47
CA TYR A 28 21.65 -0.93 0.93
C TYR A 28 22.71 -1.31 -0.09
N ASP A 29 22.77 -2.59 -0.46
CA ASP A 29 23.73 -3.12 -1.42
C ASP A 29 23.56 -2.42 -2.78
N PHE A 30 22.32 -2.30 -3.25
CA PHE A 30 22.04 -1.56 -4.48
C PHE A 30 22.49 -0.10 -4.41
N TYR A 31 22.31 0.59 -3.28
CA TYR A 31 22.74 1.97 -3.12
C TYR A 31 24.25 2.14 -3.31
N TYR A 32 25.05 1.22 -2.76
CA TYR A 32 26.51 1.28 -2.85
C TYR A 32 27.06 0.76 -4.18
N ASP A 33 26.46 -0.30 -4.73
CA ASP A 33 26.94 -0.97 -5.96
C ASP A 33 26.48 -0.29 -7.25
N ALA A 34 25.37 0.44 -7.23
CA ALA A 34 24.83 1.11 -8.42
C ALA A 34 25.70 2.29 -8.86
N THR A 35 26.75 2.01 -9.63
CA THR A 35 27.65 3.02 -10.20
C THR A 35 27.09 3.73 -11.42
N THR A 36 26.09 3.13 -12.08
CA THR A 36 25.47 3.67 -13.30
C THR A 36 23.96 3.50 -13.28
N LEU A 37 23.25 4.32 -14.07
CA LEU A 37 21.79 4.20 -14.22
C LEU A 37 21.36 2.84 -14.79
N SER A 38 22.19 2.17 -15.58
CA SER A 38 21.91 0.86 -16.18
C SER A 38 22.07 -0.32 -15.21
N TYR A 39 22.71 -0.13 -14.05
CA TYR A 39 22.96 -1.19 -13.09
C TYR A 39 21.63 -1.83 -12.62
N GLN A 40 21.56 -3.16 -12.74
CA GLN A 40 20.36 -3.98 -12.47
C GLN A 40 19.05 -3.39 -13.03
N SER A 41 19.11 -2.88 -14.26
CA SER A 41 17.96 -2.26 -14.94
C SER A 41 16.75 -3.17 -15.16
N GLN A 42 16.94 -4.50 -15.08
CA GLN A 42 15.87 -5.51 -15.14
C GLN A 42 15.20 -5.74 -13.77
N THR A 43 15.86 -5.40 -12.66
CA THR A 43 15.37 -5.64 -11.30
C THR A 43 14.64 -4.43 -10.73
N TYR A 44 15.18 -3.24 -10.98
CA TYR A 44 14.70 -1.97 -10.42
C TYR A 44 14.17 -1.03 -11.49
N GLU A 45 13.03 -0.40 -11.22
CA GLU A 45 12.38 0.54 -12.11
C GLU A 45 13.20 1.83 -12.25
N LEU A 46 13.05 2.50 -13.40
CA LEU A 46 13.88 3.64 -13.80
C LEU A 46 13.88 4.78 -12.78
N GLY A 47 12.72 5.12 -12.22
CA GLY A 47 12.56 6.20 -11.24
C GLY A 47 13.31 5.91 -9.94
N PHE A 48 13.32 4.66 -9.48
CA PHE A 48 14.11 4.28 -8.31
C PHE A 48 15.61 4.36 -8.58
N ARG A 49 16.07 3.85 -9.73
CA ARG A 49 17.49 3.93 -10.12
C ARG A 49 17.95 5.37 -10.26
N ALA A 50 17.14 6.22 -10.89
CA ALA A 50 17.43 7.64 -11.02
C ALA A 50 17.50 8.36 -9.66
N LEU A 51 16.63 8.01 -8.72
CA LEU A 51 16.66 8.55 -7.36
C LEU A 51 17.95 8.17 -6.62
N VAL A 52 18.38 6.91 -6.72
CA VAL A 52 19.65 6.45 -6.13
C VAL A 52 20.82 7.23 -6.72
N GLN A 53 20.90 7.36 -8.06
CA GLN A 53 21.95 8.14 -8.71
C GLN A 53 21.92 9.61 -8.29
N LEU A 54 20.74 10.21 -8.16
CA LEU A 54 20.60 11.59 -7.70
C LEU A 54 21.17 11.75 -6.28
N CYS A 55 20.79 10.89 -5.34
CA CYS A 55 21.32 10.95 -3.97
C CYS A 55 22.85 10.80 -3.93
N ARG A 56 23.42 9.93 -4.76
CA ARG A 56 24.86 9.75 -4.87
C ARG A 56 25.57 10.98 -5.46
N VAL A 57 25.00 11.60 -6.50
CA VAL A 57 25.54 12.85 -7.09
C VAL A 57 25.49 14.00 -6.10
N LEU A 58 24.51 14.00 -5.18
CA LEU A 58 24.40 14.96 -4.07
C LEU A 58 25.27 14.59 -2.86
N ASP A 59 26.11 13.56 -2.97
CA ASP A 59 27.02 13.08 -1.92
C ASP A 59 26.29 12.68 -0.62
N PHE A 60 25.07 12.14 -0.73
CA PHE A 60 24.36 11.61 0.42
C PHE A 60 24.93 10.24 0.81
N ASP A 61 25.07 10.00 2.11
CA ASP A 61 25.26 8.64 2.62
C ASP A 61 23.93 7.85 2.55
N TYR A 62 23.97 6.56 2.89
CA TYR A 62 22.76 5.74 2.87
C TYR A 62 21.69 6.26 3.83
N THR A 63 22.07 6.88 4.95
CA THR A 63 21.11 7.51 5.87
C THR A 63 20.41 8.71 5.21
N GLY A 64 21.12 9.58 4.51
CA GLY A 64 20.56 10.67 3.70
C GLY A 64 19.61 10.16 2.60
N PHE A 65 19.95 9.03 1.98
CA PHE A 65 19.03 8.33 1.07
C PHE A 65 17.75 7.86 1.78
N LEU A 66 17.86 7.25 2.97
CA LEU A 66 16.70 6.85 3.78
C LEU A 66 15.80 8.04 4.14
N PHE A 67 16.37 9.20 4.49
CA PHE A 67 15.60 10.44 4.69
C PHE A 67 14.82 10.84 3.43
N THR A 68 15.47 10.79 2.27
CA THR A 68 14.89 11.16 0.98
C THR A 68 13.73 10.24 0.59
N VAL A 69 13.94 8.92 0.62
CA VAL A 69 12.87 7.97 0.28
C VAL A 69 11.72 8.02 1.28
N THR A 70 11.99 8.20 2.57
CA THR A 70 10.93 8.30 3.60
C THR A 70 10.07 9.55 3.38
N PHE A 71 10.69 10.68 3.00
CA PHE A 71 9.94 11.89 2.64
C PHE A 71 8.99 11.62 1.46
N LEU A 72 9.50 11.00 0.40
CA LEU A 72 8.72 10.66 -0.79
C LEU A 72 7.61 9.63 -0.48
N GLN A 73 7.87 8.68 0.42
CA GLN A 73 6.87 7.71 0.89
C GLN A 73 5.72 8.38 1.65
N LEU A 74 5.96 9.42 2.44
CA LEU A 74 4.96 10.00 3.34
C LEU A 74 4.20 11.21 2.77
N ILE A 75 4.78 11.96 1.83
CA ILE A 75 4.20 13.22 1.35
C ILE A 75 2.78 13.07 0.75
N GLY A 76 2.51 12.00 0.02
CA GLY A 76 1.19 11.72 -0.54
C GLY A 76 0.14 11.40 0.53
N PHE A 77 0.52 10.59 1.52
CA PHE A 77 -0.33 10.30 2.68
C PHE A 77 -0.65 11.56 3.47
N TYR A 78 0.34 12.43 3.70
CA TYR A 78 0.16 13.72 4.36
C TYR A 78 -0.94 14.55 3.68
N PHE A 79 -0.83 14.75 2.37
CA PHE A 79 -1.79 15.57 1.63
C PHE A 79 -3.20 14.98 1.59
N VAL A 80 -3.34 13.65 1.56
CA VAL A 80 -4.66 13.01 1.60
C VAL A 80 -5.25 13.06 3.00
N PHE A 81 -4.48 12.74 4.04
CA PHE A 81 -4.98 12.74 5.41
C PHE A 81 -5.36 14.13 5.90
N LEU A 82 -4.64 15.19 5.52
CA LEU A 82 -5.01 16.57 5.88
C LEU A 82 -6.35 17.04 5.31
N ARG A 83 -6.87 16.40 4.26
CA ARG A 83 -8.21 16.70 3.73
C ARG A 83 -9.33 16.06 4.53
N THR A 84 -9.00 15.13 5.42
CA THR A 84 -9.99 14.50 6.30
C THR A 84 -10.30 15.40 7.49
N LYS A 85 -11.48 15.21 8.12
CA LYS A 85 -11.82 15.92 9.37
C LYS A 85 -10.98 15.47 10.57
N THR A 86 -10.30 14.33 10.45
CA THR A 86 -9.58 13.66 11.53
C THR A 86 -8.20 13.15 11.06
N PRO A 87 -7.31 14.06 10.63
CA PRO A 87 -6.00 13.70 10.08
C PRO A 87 -5.12 12.92 11.05
N ALA A 88 -5.08 13.32 12.33
CA ALA A 88 -4.30 12.63 13.35
C ALA A 88 -4.77 11.17 13.56
N LEU A 89 -6.07 10.93 13.50
CA LEU A 89 -6.63 9.57 13.60
C LEU A 89 -6.31 8.73 12.37
N CYS A 90 -6.31 9.33 11.17
CA CYS A 90 -5.85 8.64 9.95
C CYS A 90 -4.38 8.22 10.07
N ILE A 91 -3.51 9.11 10.57
CA ILE A 91 -2.08 8.82 10.77
C ILE A 91 -1.89 7.71 11.80
N LEU A 92 -2.62 7.74 12.92
CA LEU A 92 -2.56 6.69 13.94
C LEU A 92 -2.99 5.33 13.39
N LEU A 93 -4.12 5.28 12.66
CA LEU A 93 -4.59 4.05 12.02
C LEU A 93 -3.63 3.58 10.92
N PHE A 94 -3.02 4.49 10.15
CA PHE A 94 -2.02 4.17 9.15
C PHE A 94 -0.78 3.52 9.79
N PHE A 95 -0.25 4.14 10.84
CA PHE A 95 0.85 3.60 11.62
C PHE A 95 0.56 2.18 12.10
N SER A 96 -0.58 1.99 12.75
CA SER A 96 -0.89 0.73 13.41
C SER A 96 -1.28 -0.41 12.46
N THR A 97 -1.58 -0.08 11.22
CA THR A 97 -2.21 -1.02 10.29
C THR A 97 -1.31 -1.39 9.12
N TYR A 98 -0.59 -0.42 8.55
CA TYR A 98 0.10 -0.59 7.27
C TYR A 98 1.55 -0.12 7.31
N TYR A 99 1.86 0.87 8.14
CA TYR A 99 3.12 1.60 8.01
C TYR A 99 4.36 0.72 8.19
N LEU A 100 4.36 -0.23 9.14
CA LEU A 100 5.50 -1.11 9.37
C LEU A 100 5.87 -1.93 8.12
N GLY A 101 4.87 -2.48 7.41
CA GLY A 101 5.12 -3.16 6.13
C GLY A 101 5.58 -2.20 5.02
N TYR A 102 5.10 -0.96 5.02
CA TYR A 102 5.42 0.04 3.99
C TYR A 102 6.84 0.61 4.13
N ILE A 103 7.39 0.60 5.35
CA ILE A 103 8.80 0.96 5.61
C ILE A 103 9.72 0.08 4.76
N GLY A 104 9.46 -1.23 4.69
CA GLY A 104 10.25 -2.19 3.92
C GLY A 104 10.09 -2.09 2.41
N THR A 105 8.90 -1.76 1.90
CA THR A 105 8.59 -1.76 0.46
C THR A 105 8.76 -0.38 -0.18
N ILE A 106 10.00 0.13 -0.15
CA ILE A 106 10.35 1.51 -0.54
C ILE A 106 9.73 1.94 -1.87
N ARG A 107 10.02 1.20 -2.95
CA ARG A 107 9.55 1.53 -4.31
C ARG A 107 8.04 1.60 -4.43
N GLN A 108 7.35 0.58 -3.93
CA GLN A 108 5.89 0.48 -4.00
C GLN A 108 5.24 1.59 -3.16
N THR A 109 5.78 1.90 -1.98
CA THR A 109 5.22 2.93 -1.12
C THR A 109 5.45 4.34 -1.68
N ILE A 110 6.59 4.62 -2.33
CA ILE A 110 6.77 5.86 -3.10
C ILE A 110 5.71 5.93 -4.22
N ALA A 111 5.50 4.84 -4.95
CA ALA A 111 4.49 4.79 -6.00
C ALA A 111 3.07 5.05 -5.47
N ILE A 112 2.68 4.43 -4.35
CA ILE A 112 1.40 4.69 -3.67
C ILE A 112 1.29 6.18 -3.26
N SER A 113 2.35 6.75 -2.68
CA SER A 113 2.41 8.16 -2.31
C SER A 113 2.17 9.09 -3.51
N MET A 114 2.82 8.84 -4.65
CA MET A 114 2.61 9.60 -5.89
C MET A 114 1.19 9.43 -6.44
N CYS A 115 0.62 8.23 -6.35
CA CYS A 115 -0.80 7.98 -6.67
C CYS A 115 -1.74 8.80 -5.78
N LEU A 116 -1.43 8.94 -4.49
CA LEU A 116 -2.23 9.75 -3.57
C LEU A 116 -2.16 11.24 -3.88
N ILE A 117 -1.00 11.74 -4.34
CA ILE A 117 -0.89 13.11 -4.89
C ILE A 117 -1.74 13.24 -6.16
N SER A 118 -1.69 12.26 -7.06
CA SER A 118 -2.57 12.21 -8.24
C SER A 118 -4.04 12.32 -7.85
N LEU A 119 -4.51 11.53 -6.87
CA LEU A 119 -5.89 11.62 -6.39
C LEU A 119 -6.23 13.03 -5.89
N ASN A 120 -5.34 13.64 -5.10
CA ASN A 120 -5.53 14.99 -4.59
C ASN A 120 -5.75 16.00 -5.72
N LEU A 121 -4.91 15.92 -6.76
CA LEU A 121 -4.97 16.76 -7.95
C LEU A 121 -6.25 16.51 -8.76
N TYR A 122 -6.63 15.25 -8.96
CA TYR A 122 -7.86 14.88 -9.66
C TYR A 122 -9.10 15.46 -8.95
N LEU A 123 -9.17 15.33 -7.63
CA LEU A 123 -10.26 15.89 -6.82
C LEU A 123 -10.31 17.43 -6.86
N ASN A 124 -9.20 18.09 -7.23
CA ASN A 124 -9.11 19.54 -7.41
C ASN A 124 -9.22 19.97 -8.89
N ASN A 125 -9.81 19.12 -9.75
CA ASN A 125 -10.01 19.36 -11.18
C ASN A 125 -8.71 19.56 -11.99
N LYS A 126 -7.56 19.07 -11.50
CA LYS A 126 -6.26 19.11 -12.19
C LYS A 126 -5.94 17.77 -12.85
N SER A 127 -6.85 17.24 -13.66
CA SER A 127 -6.77 15.87 -14.22
C SER A 127 -5.51 15.61 -15.05
N LYS A 128 -5.02 16.59 -15.83
CA LYS A 128 -3.76 16.44 -16.59
C LYS A 128 -2.56 16.21 -15.66
N LEU A 129 -2.46 17.01 -14.61
CA LEU A 129 -1.38 16.88 -13.61
C LEU A 129 -1.56 15.59 -12.81
N SER A 130 -2.79 15.19 -12.52
CA SER A 130 -3.08 13.89 -11.90
C SER A 130 -2.54 12.73 -12.74
N PHE A 131 -2.79 12.72 -14.06
CA PHE A 131 -2.26 11.69 -14.95
C PHE A 131 -0.73 11.68 -14.97
N LEU A 132 -0.09 12.86 -14.99
CA LEU A 132 1.37 12.97 -14.88
C LEU A 132 1.91 12.30 -13.60
N PHE A 133 1.26 12.51 -12.46
CA PHE A 133 1.69 11.88 -11.20
C PHE A 133 1.52 10.35 -11.21
N VAL A 134 0.52 9.80 -11.90
CA VAL A 134 0.44 8.34 -12.11
C VAL A 134 1.56 7.86 -13.03
N ALA A 135 1.89 8.61 -14.09
CA ALA A 135 3.02 8.28 -14.96
C ALA A 135 4.37 8.32 -14.20
N VAL A 136 4.56 9.29 -13.31
CA VAL A 136 5.74 9.33 -12.41
C VAL A 136 5.74 8.13 -11.45
N SER A 137 4.58 7.79 -10.89
CA SER A 137 4.43 6.60 -10.02
C SER A 137 4.84 5.31 -10.73
N PHE A 138 4.48 5.17 -12.01
CA PHE A 138 4.87 4.02 -12.84
C PHE A 138 6.39 3.86 -12.98
N LEU A 139 7.15 4.96 -12.97
CA LEU A 139 8.61 4.91 -13.00
C LEU A 139 9.20 4.33 -11.71
N PHE A 140 8.50 4.38 -10.58
CA PHE A 140 8.94 3.77 -9.32
C PHE A 140 8.41 2.36 -9.14
N HIS A 141 7.20 2.08 -9.60
CA HIS A 141 6.63 0.75 -9.53
C HIS A 141 5.54 0.54 -10.59
N PHE A 142 5.71 -0.49 -11.43
CA PHE A 142 4.86 -0.72 -12.61
C PHE A 142 3.38 -0.96 -12.25
N SER A 143 3.11 -1.57 -11.09
CA SER A 143 1.75 -1.90 -10.65
C SER A 143 0.89 -0.67 -10.36
N SER A 144 1.49 0.52 -10.23
CA SER A 144 0.79 1.77 -9.98
C SER A 144 -0.19 2.19 -11.08
N LEU A 145 -0.05 1.63 -12.29
CA LEU A 145 -1.02 1.84 -13.37
C LEU A 145 -2.44 1.39 -13.00
N VAL A 146 -2.58 0.45 -12.05
CA VAL A 146 -3.89 0.08 -11.50
C VAL A 146 -4.65 1.29 -10.93
N PHE A 147 -3.93 2.31 -10.50
CA PHE A 147 -4.51 3.53 -9.96
C PHE A 147 -5.15 4.42 -11.03
N LEU A 148 -4.91 4.19 -12.34
CA LEU A 148 -5.69 4.84 -13.40
C LEU A 148 -7.18 4.48 -13.33
N LEU A 149 -7.54 3.36 -12.68
CA LEU A 149 -8.93 2.94 -12.54
C LEU A 149 -9.78 3.96 -11.75
N ILE A 150 -9.18 4.85 -10.95
CA ILE A 150 -9.92 5.87 -10.18
C ILE A 150 -10.79 6.78 -11.06
N TYR A 151 -10.40 7.00 -12.32
CA TYR A 151 -11.13 7.88 -13.24
C TYR A 151 -12.46 7.29 -13.70
N PHE A 152 -12.59 5.95 -13.65
CA PHE A 152 -13.79 5.22 -14.05
C PHE A 152 -14.71 4.86 -12.87
N VAL A 153 -14.25 5.07 -11.64
CA VAL A 153 -15.02 4.75 -10.44
C VAL A 153 -16.19 5.74 -10.27
N PRO A 154 -17.43 5.26 -10.09
CA PRO A 154 -18.58 6.12 -9.88
C PRO A 154 -18.43 7.02 -8.64
N LYS A 155 -18.78 8.31 -8.77
CA LYS A 155 -18.72 9.25 -7.64
C LYS A 155 -19.87 9.09 -6.64
N LYS A 156 -20.98 8.45 -7.05
CA LYS A 156 -22.19 8.27 -6.25
C LYS A 156 -22.38 6.80 -5.85
N MET A 157 -22.98 6.60 -4.68
CA MET A 157 -23.42 5.28 -4.20
C MET A 157 -24.54 4.71 -5.07
N LYS A 158 -24.54 3.39 -5.25
CA LYS A 158 -25.65 2.63 -5.83
C LYS A 158 -26.48 1.95 -4.73
N LYS A 159 -27.56 1.25 -5.11
CA LYS A 159 -28.35 0.43 -4.17
C LYS A 159 -27.56 -0.83 -3.77
N ILE A 160 -27.84 -1.41 -2.61
CA ILE A 160 -27.15 -2.62 -2.14
C ILE A 160 -27.23 -3.78 -3.14
N SER A 161 -28.35 -3.94 -3.83
CA SER A 161 -28.54 -4.98 -4.85
C SER A 161 -27.52 -4.90 -5.99
N PHE A 162 -27.13 -3.68 -6.40
CA PHE A 162 -26.07 -3.49 -7.38
C PHE A 162 -24.73 -4.02 -6.87
N TYR A 163 -24.37 -3.72 -5.62
CA TYR A 163 -23.11 -4.15 -5.04
C TYR A 163 -23.06 -5.67 -4.80
N LEU A 164 -24.17 -6.28 -4.39
CA LEU A 164 -24.26 -7.74 -4.25
C LEU A 164 -24.11 -8.45 -5.61
N LEU A 165 -24.81 -7.96 -6.65
CA LEU A 165 -24.66 -8.48 -8.01
C LEU A 165 -23.22 -8.28 -8.52
N TYR A 166 -22.66 -7.09 -8.31
CA TYR A 166 -21.28 -6.78 -8.68
C TYR A 166 -20.28 -7.74 -8.04
N LEU A 167 -20.39 -8.00 -6.73
CA LEU A 167 -19.51 -8.94 -6.03
C LEU A 167 -19.68 -10.38 -6.54
N ALA A 168 -20.91 -10.80 -6.84
CA ALA A 168 -21.15 -12.12 -7.45
C ALA A 168 -20.47 -12.23 -8.82
N VAL A 169 -20.58 -11.21 -9.67
CA VAL A 169 -19.90 -11.15 -10.97
C VAL A 169 -18.38 -11.17 -10.81
N VAL A 170 -17.83 -10.43 -9.85
CA VAL A 170 -16.38 -10.42 -9.57
C VAL A 170 -15.87 -11.80 -9.16
N ILE A 171 -16.61 -12.51 -8.30
CA ILE A 171 -16.24 -13.86 -7.86
C ILE A 171 -16.30 -14.85 -9.03
N ILE A 172 -17.36 -14.82 -9.83
CA ILE A 172 -17.50 -15.66 -11.04
C ILE A 172 -16.35 -15.36 -12.02
N PHE A 173 -16.08 -14.09 -12.27
CA PHE A 173 -14.99 -13.66 -13.16
C PHE A 173 -13.62 -14.14 -12.66
N SER A 174 -13.36 -14.03 -11.35
CA SER A 174 -12.12 -14.50 -10.73
C SER A 174 -11.92 -16.01 -10.89
N ILE A 175 -12.97 -16.80 -10.65
CA ILE A 175 -12.88 -18.27 -10.65
C ILE A 175 -12.79 -18.82 -12.08
N PHE A 176 -13.62 -18.31 -13.00
CA PHE A 176 -13.82 -18.95 -14.30
C PHE A 176 -13.09 -18.25 -15.45
N ILE A 177 -12.87 -16.93 -15.38
CA ILE A 177 -12.35 -16.16 -16.53
C ILE A 177 -10.88 -15.81 -16.37
N ILE A 178 -10.44 -15.37 -15.17
CA ILE A 178 -9.06 -14.96 -14.95
C ILE A 178 -8.03 -16.07 -15.24
N PRO A 179 -8.20 -17.32 -14.78
CA PRO A 179 -7.23 -18.38 -15.07
C PRO A 179 -7.04 -18.60 -16.57
N VAL A 180 -8.15 -18.69 -17.32
CA VAL A 180 -8.14 -18.88 -18.78
C VAL A 180 -7.46 -17.70 -19.49
N LEU A 181 -7.74 -16.47 -19.04
CA LEU A 181 -7.11 -15.28 -19.61
C LEU A 181 -5.60 -15.27 -19.35
N LEU A 182 -5.16 -15.66 -18.16
CA LEU A 182 -3.74 -15.73 -17.83
C LEU A 182 -3.02 -16.81 -18.63
N ASP A 183 -3.61 -18.00 -18.78
CA ASP A 183 -3.05 -19.07 -19.60
C ASP A 183 -2.87 -18.59 -21.05
N PHE A 184 -3.86 -17.88 -21.61
CA PHE A 184 -3.74 -17.22 -22.91
C PHE A 184 -2.57 -16.22 -22.93
N VAL A 185 -2.48 -15.35 -21.92
CA VAL A 185 -1.39 -14.35 -21.85
C VAL A 185 -0.01 -15.03 -21.79
N PHE A 186 0.13 -16.10 -21.02
CA PHE A 186 1.39 -16.82 -20.89
C PHE A 186 1.79 -17.52 -22.18
N ILE A 187 0.84 -18.14 -22.90
CA ILE A 187 1.11 -18.81 -24.18
C ILE A 187 1.53 -17.81 -25.27
N PHE A 188 0.83 -16.68 -25.39
CA PHE A 188 1.02 -15.76 -26.53
C PHE A 188 2.06 -14.67 -26.27
N PHE A 189 2.38 -14.36 -25.01
CA PHE A 189 3.25 -13.24 -24.64
C PHE A 189 4.41 -13.61 -23.71
N GLU A 190 4.79 -14.88 -23.63
CA GLU A 190 5.85 -15.40 -22.73
C GLU A 190 7.16 -14.59 -22.79
N ASN A 191 7.54 -14.13 -23.99
CA ASN A 191 8.79 -13.42 -24.23
C ASN A 191 8.83 -11.99 -23.67
N LEU A 192 7.70 -11.43 -23.24
CA LEU A 192 7.68 -10.09 -22.65
C LEU A 192 8.22 -10.15 -21.20
N PRO A 193 9.20 -9.30 -20.81
CA PRO A 193 9.77 -9.33 -19.46
C PRO A 193 8.76 -9.22 -18.33
N LEU A 194 7.69 -8.43 -18.52
CA LEU A 194 6.60 -8.28 -17.55
C LEU A 194 5.77 -9.56 -17.42
N VAL A 195 5.55 -10.29 -18.51
CA VAL A 195 4.78 -11.54 -18.52
C VAL A 195 5.58 -12.65 -17.84
N LYS A 196 6.90 -12.70 -18.08
CA LYS A 196 7.78 -13.62 -17.35
C LYS A 196 7.70 -13.41 -15.84
N LYS A 197 7.84 -12.16 -15.37
CA LYS A 197 7.70 -11.82 -13.94
C LYS A 197 6.32 -12.20 -13.37
N LEU A 198 5.26 -12.01 -14.17
CA LEU A 198 3.91 -12.43 -13.78
C LEU A 198 3.77 -13.95 -13.70
N HIS A 199 4.36 -14.67 -14.65
CA HIS A 199 4.37 -16.12 -14.70
C HIS A 199 5.14 -16.72 -13.52
N ASP A 200 6.26 -16.11 -13.12
CA ASP A 200 6.98 -16.47 -11.90
C ASP A 200 6.05 -16.37 -10.67
N TYR A 201 5.30 -15.27 -10.52
CA TYR A 201 4.32 -15.15 -9.43
C TYR A 201 3.12 -16.10 -9.55
N TYR A 202 2.76 -16.55 -10.75
CA TYR A 202 1.67 -17.48 -10.98
C TYR A 202 2.05 -18.93 -10.68
N THR A 203 3.29 -19.31 -11.00
CA THR A 203 3.82 -20.66 -10.79
C THR A 203 4.32 -20.88 -9.37
N ILE A 204 4.88 -19.85 -8.75
CA ILE A 204 5.22 -19.81 -7.32
C ILE A 204 3.92 -19.61 -6.52
N LYS A 205 3.01 -20.59 -6.57
CA LYS A 205 1.86 -20.67 -5.64
C LYS A 205 2.32 -21.02 -4.21
N SER A 206 3.59 -21.38 -4.03
CA SER A 206 4.17 -21.96 -2.82
C SER A 206 4.38 -20.98 -1.66
N ASP A 207 4.50 -19.68 -1.91
CA ASP A 207 4.74 -18.70 -0.83
C ASP A 207 3.53 -18.49 0.09
N LEU A 208 2.37 -19.06 -0.26
CA LEU A 208 1.18 -19.05 0.59
C LEU A 208 1.02 -20.27 1.49
N GLY A 209 1.88 -21.30 1.39
CA GLY A 209 1.73 -22.62 2.03
C GLY A 209 0.99 -22.60 3.38
N ASP A 210 1.70 -22.27 4.46
CA ASP A 210 1.17 -22.21 5.84
C ASP A 210 0.17 -21.06 6.09
N GLN A 211 -0.02 -20.16 5.11
CA GLN A 211 -0.90 -18.99 5.20
C GLN A 211 -2.25 -19.18 4.51
N ALA A 212 -2.54 -20.36 3.95
CA ALA A 212 -3.82 -20.66 3.31
C ALA A 212 -5.02 -20.37 4.23
N SER A 213 -4.89 -20.61 5.54
CA SER A 213 -5.90 -20.28 6.55
C SER A 213 -6.10 -18.76 6.75
N LEU A 214 -5.04 -17.95 6.60
CA LEU A 214 -5.08 -16.49 6.71
C LEU A 214 -5.80 -15.83 5.53
N ILE A 215 -5.76 -16.46 4.35
CA ILE A 215 -6.46 -15.96 3.15
C ILE A 215 -7.96 -15.83 3.43
N TYR A 216 -8.58 -16.84 4.06
CA TYR A 216 -10.01 -16.79 4.42
C TYR A 216 -10.31 -15.65 5.40
N LEU A 217 -9.43 -15.39 6.37
CA LEU A 217 -9.57 -14.24 7.27
C LEU A 217 -9.50 -12.92 6.51
N TRP A 218 -8.63 -12.81 5.51
CA TRP A 218 -8.51 -11.61 4.66
C TRP A 218 -9.75 -11.39 3.77
N TYR A 219 -10.37 -12.47 3.30
CA TYR A 219 -11.67 -12.42 2.60
C TYR A 219 -12.78 -11.93 3.52
N ILE A 220 -12.97 -12.61 4.65
CA ILE A 220 -14.03 -12.31 5.62
C ILE A 220 -13.90 -10.87 6.09
N LYS A 221 -12.68 -10.45 6.45
CA LYS A 221 -12.38 -9.06 6.83
C LYS A 221 -12.90 -8.07 5.78
N ARG A 222 -12.55 -8.25 4.50
CA ARG A 222 -12.95 -7.32 3.43
C ARG A 222 -14.46 -7.33 3.20
N ILE A 223 -15.12 -8.48 3.24
CA ILE A 223 -16.59 -8.56 3.09
C ILE A 223 -17.28 -7.82 4.24
N ILE A 224 -16.86 -8.06 5.49
CA ILE A 224 -17.40 -7.36 6.67
C ILE A 224 -17.18 -5.85 6.54
N MET A 225 -15.98 -5.41 6.17
CA MET A 225 -15.67 -4.00 6.00
C MET A 225 -16.45 -3.34 4.86
N LEU A 226 -16.66 -4.03 3.74
CA LEU A 226 -17.48 -3.53 2.64
C LEU A 226 -18.93 -3.33 3.08
N PHE A 227 -19.52 -4.31 3.76
CA PHE A 227 -20.88 -4.19 4.29
C PHE A 227 -20.99 -3.06 5.31
N PHE A 228 -20.05 -3.01 6.24
CA PHE A 228 -19.97 -1.98 7.27
C PHE A 228 -19.86 -0.57 6.68
N PHE A 229 -18.91 -0.35 5.76
CA PHE A 229 -18.72 0.95 5.12
C PHE A 229 -19.86 1.31 4.18
N TYR A 230 -20.53 0.35 3.56
CA TYR A 230 -21.74 0.62 2.79
C TYR A 230 -22.81 1.26 3.68
N ILE A 231 -23.11 0.66 4.85
CA ILE A 231 -24.09 1.20 5.80
C ILE A 231 -23.66 2.60 6.25
N LEU A 232 -22.42 2.74 6.70
CA LEU A 232 -21.86 4.00 7.17
C LEU A 232 -22.05 5.11 6.12
N VAL A 233 -21.58 4.88 4.90
CA VAL A 233 -21.57 5.90 3.85
C VAL A 233 -22.98 6.15 3.32
N ARG A 234 -23.83 5.12 3.21
CA ARG A 234 -25.21 5.28 2.73
C ARG A 234 -26.04 6.17 3.65
N PHE A 235 -25.95 5.95 4.96
CA PHE A 235 -26.90 6.50 5.91
C PHE A 235 -26.35 7.65 6.76
N PHE A 236 -25.03 7.71 6.98
CA PHE A 236 -24.45 8.68 7.91
C PHE A 236 -23.55 9.71 7.21
N ILE A 237 -22.78 9.30 6.20
CA ILE A 237 -21.79 10.18 5.56
C ILE A 237 -21.82 10.11 4.01
N PRO A 238 -22.96 10.37 3.35
CA PRO A 238 -23.14 10.17 1.90
C PRO A 238 -22.21 10.99 1.01
N THR A 239 -21.62 12.07 1.52
CA THR A 239 -20.61 12.87 0.81
C THR A 239 -19.32 12.10 0.51
N TYR A 240 -19.06 10.99 1.21
CA TYR A 240 -17.87 10.14 1.01
C TYR A 240 -18.12 8.91 0.13
N ALA A 241 -19.23 8.90 -0.62
CA ALA A 241 -19.58 7.86 -1.60
C ALA A 241 -18.42 7.44 -2.51
N TYR A 242 -17.66 8.42 -3.01
CA TYR A 242 -16.53 8.14 -3.89
C TYR A 242 -15.41 7.37 -3.18
N LEU A 243 -15.09 7.69 -1.92
CA LEU A 243 -14.07 6.96 -1.16
C LEU A 243 -14.48 5.52 -0.88
N PHE A 244 -15.77 5.27 -0.62
CA PHE A 244 -16.29 3.91 -0.51
C PHE A 244 -16.12 3.13 -1.81
N ASN A 245 -16.46 3.72 -2.95
CA ASN A 245 -16.31 3.04 -4.25
C ASN A 245 -14.82 2.83 -4.60
N LEU A 246 -13.90 3.69 -4.17
CA LEU A 246 -12.45 3.47 -4.30
C LEU A 246 -11.94 2.34 -3.39
N TYR A 247 -12.47 2.22 -2.17
CA TYR A 247 -12.20 1.07 -1.30
C TYR A 247 -12.72 -0.23 -1.92
N LEU A 248 -13.94 -0.20 -2.48
CA LEU A 248 -14.51 -1.32 -3.23
C LEU A 248 -13.63 -1.74 -4.39
N LEU A 249 -13.06 -0.79 -5.15
CA LEU A 249 -12.10 -1.10 -6.21
C LEU A 249 -10.87 -1.86 -5.68
N GLY A 250 -10.31 -1.45 -4.55
CA GLY A 250 -9.24 -2.19 -3.87
C GLY A 250 -9.64 -3.62 -3.49
N ALA A 251 -10.84 -3.78 -2.91
CA ALA A 251 -11.38 -5.10 -2.59
C ALA A 251 -11.62 -5.95 -3.84
N THR A 252 -12.07 -5.35 -4.94
CA THR A 252 -12.21 -6.03 -6.24
C THR A 252 -10.88 -6.55 -6.74
N ILE A 253 -9.82 -5.74 -6.75
CA ILE A 253 -8.48 -6.20 -7.19
C ILE A 253 -8.03 -7.38 -6.34
N PHE A 254 -8.24 -7.32 -5.02
CA PHE A 254 -7.97 -8.45 -4.14
C PHE A 254 -8.78 -9.69 -4.54
N PHE A 255 -10.11 -9.60 -4.63
CA PHE A 255 -10.97 -10.76 -4.93
C PHE A 255 -10.71 -11.35 -6.32
N VAL A 256 -10.39 -10.52 -7.32
CA VAL A 256 -10.08 -10.97 -8.68
C VAL A 256 -8.82 -11.83 -8.71
N PHE A 257 -7.75 -11.39 -8.03
CA PHE A 257 -6.42 -11.97 -8.22
C PHE A 257 -5.95 -12.88 -7.08
N ILE A 258 -6.48 -12.78 -5.86
CA ILE A 258 -5.89 -13.48 -4.70
C ILE A 258 -5.83 -15.01 -4.85
N ASN A 259 -6.79 -15.62 -5.54
CA ASN A 259 -6.81 -17.08 -5.76
C ASN A 259 -5.96 -17.53 -6.96
N VAL A 260 -5.53 -16.58 -7.80
CA VAL A 260 -4.85 -16.90 -9.07
C VAL A 260 -3.40 -16.43 -9.05
N VAL A 261 -3.18 -15.16 -8.73
CA VAL A 261 -1.85 -14.57 -8.51
C VAL A 261 -1.90 -13.75 -7.20
N PRO A 262 -1.69 -14.42 -6.04
CA PRO A 262 -1.86 -13.81 -4.72
C PRO A 262 -1.10 -12.50 -4.53
N MET A 263 0.13 -12.44 -5.03
CA MET A 263 0.98 -11.26 -4.96
C MET A 263 0.36 -10.05 -5.66
N LEU A 264 -0.32 -10.25 -6.79
CA LEU A 264 -1.07 -9.17 -7.45
C LEU A 264 -2.31 -8.77 -6.66
N GLY A 265 -3.04 -9.73 -6.09
CA GLY A 265 -4.22 -9.45 -5.28
C GLY A 265 -3.88 -8.64 -4.03
N LEU A 266 -2.77 -8.96 -3.36
CA LEU A 266 -2.29 -8.23 -2.19
C LEU A 266 -1.70 -6.87 -2.58
N ARG A 267 -0.65 -6.84 -3.41
CA ARG A 267 0.09 -5.61 -3.74
C ARG A 267 -0.72 -4.64 -4.60
N GLY A 268 -1.59 -5.14 -5.48
CA GLY A 268 -2.48 -4.32 -6.28
C GLY A 268 -3.54 -3.63 -5.43
N ALA A 269 -4.12 -4.33 -4.45
CA ALA A 269 -5.11 -3.76 -3.54
C ALA A 269 -4.51 -2.70 -2.59
N GLU A 270 -3.19 -2.77 -2.29
CA GLU A 270 -2.52 -1.81 -1.39
C GLU A 270 -2.63 -0.35 -1.82
N TYR A 271 -2.68 -0.08 -3.13
CA TYR A 271 -2.90 1.28 -3.65
C TYR A 271 -4.23 1.90 -3.19
N PHE A 272 -5.18 1.08 -2.74
CA PHE A 272 -6.51 1.50 -2.31
C PHE A 272 -6.76 1.27 -0.80
N ASN A 273 -5.83 0.63 -0.08
CA ASN A 273 -5.96 0.37 1.36
C ASN A 273 -6.05 1.66 2.20
N VAL A 274 -5.49 2.77 1.70
CA VAL A 274 -5.63 4.09 2.31
C VAL A 274 -7.09 4.52 2.51
N PHE A 275 -8.01 4.06 1.66
CA PHE A 275 -9.43 4.37 1.80
C PHE A 275 -10.07 3.62 2.97
N GLU A 276 -9.56 2.43 3.33
CA GLU A 276 -9.93 1.73 4.57
C GLU A 276 -9.63 2.60 5.79
N ILE A 277 -8.43 3.19 5.83
CA ILE A 277 -7.96 4.07 6.91
C ILE A 277 -8.87 5.28 7.05
N ILE A 278 -9.18 5.95 5.94
CA ILE A 278 -10.01 7.16 5.94
C ILE A 278 -11.44 6.82 6.38
N LEU A 279 -12.03 5.74 5.86
CA LEU A 279 -13.38 5.33 6.23
C LEU A 279 -13.47 4.89 7.70
N LEU A 280 -12.49 4.16 8.23
CA LEU A 280 -12.39 3.85 9.66
C LEU A 280 -12.28 5.12 10.51
N SER A 281 -11.42 6.06 10.12
CA SER A 281 -11.23 7.32 10.83
C SER A 281 -12.54 8.13 10.88
N LEU A 282 -13.25 8.23 9.76
CA LEU A 282 -14.55 8.89 9.69
C LEU A 282 -15.59 8.19 10.57
N THR A 283 -15.63 6.85 10.54
CA THR A 283 -16.49 6.04 11.42
C THR A 283 -16.29 6.41 12.87
N ILE A 284 -15.06 6.23 13.37
CA ILE A 284 -14.72 6.42 14.79
C ILE A 284 -14.98 7.87 15.20
N SER A 285 -14.68 8.83 14.32
CA SER A 285 -14.95 10.24 14.57
C SER A 285 -16.44 10.53 14.75
N SER A 286 -17.31 9.86 13.98
CA SER A 286 -18.76 10.07 13.98
C SER A 286 -19.49 9.46 15.19
N LEU A 287 -18.84 8.52 15.91
CA LEU A 287 -19.42 7.92 17.10
C LEU A 287 -19.57 8.95 18.22
N ARG A 288 -20.78 8.99 18.82
CA ARG A 288 -21.11 9.83 19.99
C ARG A 288 -20.69 9.16 21.30
N VAL A 289 -19.42 8.76 21.37
CA VAL A 289 -18.79 8.16 22.57
C VAL A 289 -17.62 9.02 23.02
N ASN A 290 -17.21 8.85 24.28
CA ASN A 290 -16.07 9.59 24.82
C ASN A 290 -14.75 9.21 24.13
N ILE A 291 -13.70 10.03 24.32
CA ILE A 291 -12.41 9.82 23.66
C ILE A 291 -11.75 8.49 24.06
N LEU A 292 -11.92 8.03 25.30
CA LEU A 292 -11.37 6.76 25.79
C LEU A 292 -11.98 5.57 25.03
N SER A 293 -13.29 5.57 24.80
CA SER A 293 -13.96 4.55 23.98
C SER A 293 -13.47 4.58 22.53
N LYS A 294 -13.22 5.76 21.96
CA LYS A 294 -12.64 5.87 20.60
C LYS A 294 -11.23 5.28 20.56
N LEU A 295 -10.39 5.59 21.56
CA LEU A 295 -9.05 5.03 21.67
C LEU A 295 -9.07 3.51 21.87
N LEU A 296 -10.00 2.99 22.68
CA LEU A 296 -10.19 1.55 22.84
C LEU A 296 -10.57 0.87 21.52
N ILE A 297 -11.48 1.47 20.73
CA ILE A 297 -11.83 0.95 19.40
C ILE A 297 -10.59 0.93 18.48
N VAL A 298 -9.82 2.02 18.46
CA VAL A 298 -8.56 2.06 17.69
C VAL A 298 -7.61 0.96 18.15
N LEU A 299 -7.44 0.77 19.46
CA LEU A 299 -6.58 -0.25 20.05
C LEU A 299 -7.02 -1.66 19.63
N VAL A 300 -8.31 -1.98 19.72
CA VAL A 300 -8.86 -3.29 19.34
C VAL A 300 -8.66 -3.59 17.84
N ILE A 301 -8.79 -2.57 16.98
CA ILE A 301 -8.52 -2.72 15.54
C ILE A 301 -7.02 -2.87 15.26
N SER A 302 -6.20 -2.16 16.02
CA SER A 302 -4.76 -1.96 15.76
C SER A 302 -3.89 -3.09 16.33
N LEU A 303 -4.17 -3.57 17.53
CA LEU A 303 -3.32 -4.54 18.24
C LEU A 303 -3.12 -5.84 17.46
N PRO A 304 -4.16 -6.49 16.90
CA PRO A 304 -3.95 -7.73 16.13
C PRO A 304 -3.07 -7.51 14.90
N ARG A 305 -3.15 -6.32 14.29
CA ARG A 305 -2.36 -5.98 13.09
C ARG A 305 -0.92 -5.66 13.43
N LEU A 306 -0.68 -4.88 14.49
CA LEU A 306 0.66 -4.64 15.01
C LEU A 306 1.32 -5.94 15.45
N TYR A 307 0.59 -6.79 16.18
CA TYR A 307 1.06 -8.12 16.57
C TYR A 307 1.40 -8.96 15.35
N THR A 308 0.54 -8.99 14.33
CA THR A 308 0.82 -9.75 13.12
C THR A 308 2.02 -9.19 12.35
N ALA A 309 2.11 -7.87 12.20
CA ALA A 309 3.18 -7.21 11.45
C ALA A 309 4.55 -7.30 12.13
N VAL A 310 4.60 -7.36 13.45
CA VAL A 310 5.85 -7.35 14.23
C VAL A 310 6.24 -8.76 14.70
N TYR A 311 5.29 -9.60 15.09
CA TYR A 311 5.58 -10.89 15.74
C TYR A 311 5.25 -12.10 14.87
N ASN A 312 4.13 -12.09 14.13
CA ASN A 312 3.77 -13.25 13.29
C ASN A 312 4.45 -13.25 11.93
N TYR A 313 4.78 -12.08 11.39
CA TYR A 313 5.37 -11.93 10.07
C TYR A 313 6.82 -11.50 10.17
N HIS A 314 7.73 -12.48 10.14
CA HIS A 314 9.18 -12.26 10.13
C HIS A 314 9.65 -11.28 11.23
N PRO A 315 9.47 -11.63 12.53
CA PRO A 315 9.85 -10.77 13.65
C PRO A 315 11.32 -10.35 13.61
N GLU A 316 12.18 -11.19 13.03
CA GLU A 316 13.58 -10.93 12.81
C GLU A 316 13.82 -9.68 11.96
N LEU A 317 12.86 -9.16 11.18
CA LEU A 317 13.00 -7.95 10.38
C LEU A 317 12.80 -6.66 11.18
N TYR A 318 12.19 -6.74 12.36
CA TYR A 318 11.77 -5.58 13.16
C TYR A 318 12.28 -5.62 14.60
N ILE A 319 12.57 -6.80 15.16
CA ILE A 319 13.01 -6.97 16.56
C ILE A 319 14.49 -7.43 16.62
N PRO A 320 15.35 -6.79 17.44
CA PRO A 320 15.14 -5.44 17.98
C PRO A 320 15.13 -4.41 16.84
N TYR A 321 14.49 -3.26 17.06
CA TYR A 321 14.61 -2.14 16.13
C TYR A 321 16.01 -1.54 16.32
N TYR A 322 16.81 -1.50 15.25
CA TYR A 322 18.10 -0.81 15.28
C TYR A 322 17.93 0.59 14.68
N SER A 323 18.37 1.60 15.42
CA SER A 323 18.48 2.96 14.89
C SER A 323 19.87 3.21 14.31
N ILE A 324 20.04 4.35 13.63
CA ILE A 324 21.38 4.83 13.21
C ILE A 324 22.34 5.10 14.39
N PHE A 325 21.84 5.15 15.62
CA PHE A 325 22.67 5.34 16.81
C PHE A 325 23.26 4.01 17.32
N GLU A 326 22.76 2.87 16.84
CA GLU A 326 23.15 1.51 17.26
C GLU A 326 23.78 0.74 16.09
N LYS A 327 24.42 1.43 15.14
CA LYS A 327 25.00 0.79 13.93
C LYS A 327 26.02 -0.29 14.27
N SER A 328 26.85 -0.07 15.29
CA SER A 328 27.87 -1.02 15.76
C SER A 328 27.26 -2.28 16.36
N ASP A 329 26.09 -2.15 16.96
CA ASP A 329 25.44 -3.21 17.74
C ASP A 329 24.46 -4.01 16.88
N ALA A 330 24.26 -3.60 15.62
CA ALA A 330 23.33 -4.20 14.68
C ALA A 330 23.82 -5.56 14.15
N THR A 331 23.51 -6.61 14.91
CA THR A 331 23.88 -8.00 14.63
C THR A 331 23.04 -8.69 13.57
N ARG A 332 21.96 -8.06 13.09
CA ARG A 332 21.04 -8.68 12.13
C ARG A 332 21.75 -9.04 10.82
N THR A 333 21.69 -10.32 10.46
CA THR A 333 22.01 -10.85 9.13
C THR A 333 20.69 -11.10 8.41
N MET A 334 20.40 -10.34 7.36
CA MET A 334 19.20 -10.54 6.55
C MET A 334 19.57 -11.32 5.29
N TYR A 335 18.69 -12.25 4.91
CA TYR A 335 18.85 -13.14 3.75
C TYR A 335 18.63 -12.44 2.42
#